data_AF-A0AAW0K6H8-F1
#
_entry.id   AF-A0AAW0K6H8-F1
#
_cell.length_a   1.000
_cell.length_b   1.000
_cell.length_c   1.000
_cell.angle_alpha   90.00
_cell.angle_beta   90.00
_cell.angle_gamma   90.00
#
_symmetry.space_group_name_H-M   'P 1'
#
loop_
_entity.id
_entity.type
_entity.pdbx_description
1 polymer ?
#
loop_
_entity_poly.entity_id
_entity_poly.type
_entity_poly.pdbx_seq_one_letter_code
_entity_poly.pdbx_strand_id
1 'polypeptide(L)'
;MFCFEVGSMPWIRLLEAKKNISKFDKVMKWDDSAGKKAFHNAKRRFWAKFNGFPCNIPLPDPDIYIDKIDWDSKIDPQLLLDVEVAID
;
A
#
# COMPACT_ATOMS: atom_id res chain seq x y z
N MET A 1 14.80 -19.43 5.00
CA MET A 1 13.81 -20.05 5.91
C MET A 1 12.56 -19.19 6.07
N PHE A 2 12.70 -17.88 6.31
CA PHE A 2 11.60 -16.91 6.48
C PHE A 2 10.37 -17.07 5.55
N CYS A 3 10.54 -17.19 4.23
CA CYS A 3 9.41 -17.23 3.30
C CYS A 3 8.48 -18.44 3.52
N PHE A 4 9.04 -19.57 3.93
CA PHE A 4 8.26 -20.76 4.23
C PHE A 4 7.62 -20.68 5.62
N GLU A 5 8.38 -20.23 6.62
CA GLU A 5 7.92 -20.20 8.01
C GLU A 5 6.83 -19.15 8.27
N VAL A 6 6.95 -17.97 7.66
CA VAL A 6 6.02 -16.85 7.90
C VAL A 6 4.97 -16.75 6.79
N GLY A 7 5.38 -16.99 5.54
CA GLY A 7 4.52 -16.83 4.38
C GLY A 7 3.92 -18.13 3.85
N SER A 8 4.27 -19.29 4.44
CA SER A 8 3.92 -20.61 3.91
C SER A 8 4.27 -20.80 2.43
N MET A 9 5.27 -20.05 1.94
CA MET A 9 5.67 -20.02 0.54
C MET A 9 7.08 -20.61 0.37
N PRO A 10 7.21 -21.73 -0.38
CA PRO A 10 8.52 -22.28 -0.71
C PRO A 10 9.38 -21.25 -1.45
N TRP A 11 10.65 -21.16 -1.08
CA TRP A 11 11.59 -20.22 -1.70
C TRP A 11 11.66 -20.38 -3.22
N ILE A 12 11.62 -21.62 -3.71
CA ILE A 12 11.66 -21.92 -5.15
C ILE A 12 10.47 -21.33 -5.91
N ARG A 13 9.26 -21.36 -5.30
CA ARG A 13 8.06 -20.75 -5.90
C ARG A 13 8.14 -19.23 -5.93
N LEU A 14 8.73 -18.62 -4.90
CA LEU A 14 8.99 -17.18 -4.90
C LEU A 14 9.92 -16.80 -6.06
N LEU A 15 11.00 -17.56 -6.26
CA LEU A 15 11.94 -17.32 -7.36
C LEU A 15 11.29 -17.49 -8.74
N GLU A 16 10.43 -18.50 -8.91
CA GLU A 16 9.67 -18.72 -10.15
C GLU A 16 8.70 -17.58 -10.43
N ALA A 17 7.92 -17.16 -9.42
CA ALA A 17 7.01 -16.03 -9.53
C ALA A 17 7.76 -14.73 -9.88
N LYS A 18 8.96 -14.54 -9.31
CA LYS A 18 9.80 -13.36 -9.58
C LYS A 18 10.23 -13.26 -11.04
N LYS A 19 10.32 -14.36 -11.80
CA LYS A 19 10.60 -14.30 -13.25
C LYS A 19 9.50 -13.57 -14.03
N ASN A 20 8.25 -13.69 -13.58
CA ASN A 20 7.09 -13.04 -14.21
C ASN A 20 6.94 -11.56 -13.84
N ILE A 21 7.61 -11.09 -12.78
CA ILE A 21 7.60 -9.68 -12.35
C ILE A 21 8.27 -8.76 -13.37
N SER A 22 9.19 -9.27 -14.20
CA SER A 22 9.85 -8.50 -15.26
C SER A 22 8.86 -7.81 -16.23
N LYS A 23 7.65 -8.35 -16.37
CA LYS A 23 6.57 -7.77 -17.19
C LYS A 23 5.93 -6.52 -16.57
N PHE A 24 6.17 -6.28 -15.28
CA PHE A 24 5.57 -5.20 -14.49
C PHE A 24 6.65 -4.35 -13.84
N ASP A 25 7.48 -3.71 -14.68
CA ASP A 25 8.62 -2.87 -14.25
C ASP A 25 8.24 -1.80 -13.21
N LYS A 26 7.04 -1.22 -13.33
CA LYS A 26 6.50 -0.26 -12.36
C LYS A 26 6.33 -0.86 -10.96
N VAL A 27 5.92 -2.13 -10.87
CA VAL A 27 5.76 -2.83 -9.58
C VAL A 27 7.14 -3.11 -8.98
N MET A 28 8.11 -3.48 -9.81
CA MET A 28 9.47 -3.76 -9.34
C MET A 28 10.21 -2.50 -8.87
N LYS A 29 9.93 -1.35 -9.50
CA LYS A 29 10.51 -0.04 -9.17
C LYS A 29 9.67 0.75 -8.16
N TRP A 30 8.61 0.15 -7.60
CA TRP A 30 7.77 0.85 -6.65
C TRP A 30 8.58 1.22 -5.40
N ASP A 31 8.62 2.51 -5.09
CA ASP A 31 9.16 3.01 -3.83
C ASP A 31 8.29 2.58 -2.64
N ASP A 32 8.80 1.64 -1.85
CA ASP A 32 8.16 1.09 -0.65
C ASP A 32 8.59 1.81 0.65
N SER A 33 9.31 2.93 0.54
CA SER A 33 9.87 3.67 1.67
C SER A 33 8.81 4.08 2.70
N ALA A 34 7.61 4.44 2.25
CA ALA A 34 6.47 4.75 3.11
C ALA A 34 6.06 3.55 3.97
N GLY A 35 5.95 2.35 3.39
CA GLY A 35 5.63 1.12 4.10
C GLY A 35 6.71 0.74 5.10
N LYS A 36 7.98 0.83 4.70
CA LYS A 36 9.14 0.61 5.59
C LYS A 36 9.12 1.56 6.79
N LYS A 37 8.83 2.85 6.59
CA LYS A 37 8.72 3.85 7.66
C LYS A 37 7.55 3.54 8.58
N ALA A 38 6.38 3.20 8.04
CA ALA A 38 5.19 2.84 8.80
C ALA A 38 5.43 1.62 9.72
N PHE A 39 6.09 0.58 9.19
CA PHE A 39 6.44 -0.62 9.95
C PHE A 39 7.38 -0.31 11.12
N HIS A 40 8.46 0.44 10.89
CA HIS A 40 9.38 0.83 11.97
C HIS A 40 8.71 1.69 13.03
N ASN A 41 7.85 2.63 12.62
CA ASN A 41 7.06 3.44 13.54
C ASN A 41 6.14 2.58 14.40
N ALA A 42 5.45 1.60 13.81
CA ALA A 42 4.60 0.66 14.54
C ALA A 42 5.39 -0.17 15.56
N LYS A 43 6.56 -0.69 15.17
CA LYS A 43 7.45 -1.44 16.06
C LYS A 43 7.92 -0.59 17.24
N ARG A 44 8.31 0.68 17.00
CA ARG A 44 8.73 1.61 18.05
C ARG A 44 7.59 1.93 19.02
N ARG A 45 6.38 2.17 18.51
CA ARG A 45 5.17 2.37 19.34
C ARG A 45 4.88 1.14 20.21
N PHE A 46 4.91 -0.05 19.61
CA PHE A 46 4.69 -1.30 20.34
C PHE A 46 5.72 -1.49 21.46
N TRP A 47 7.01 -1.32 21.15
CA TRP A 47 8.08 -1.46 22.13
C TRP A 47 7.95 -0.46 23.28
N ALA A 48 7.63 0.81 22.97
CA ALA A 48 7.42 1.83 24.00
C ALA A 48 6.24 1.46 24.91
N LYS A 49 5.10 1.06 24.32
CA LYS A 49 3.91 0.60 25.07
C LYS A 49 4.24 -0.60 25.96
N PHE A 50 4.95 -1.60 25.42
CA PHE A 50 5.30 -2.81 26.15
C PHE A 50 6.19 -2.53 27.36
N ASN A 51 7.09 -1.55 27.27
CA ASN A 51 8.01 -1.19 28.34
C ASN A 51 7.53 0.00 29.20
N GLY A 52 6.31 0.51 28.98
CA GLY A 52 5.78 1.66 29.73
C GLY A 52 6.45 3.01 29.43
N PHE A 53 7.15 3.14 28.30
CA PHE A 53 7.76 4.40 27.89
C PHE A 53 6.81 5.29 27.08
N PRO A 54 6.91 6.63 27.18
CA PRO A 54 6.17 7.53 26.31
C PRO A 54 6.63 7.37 24.86
N CYS A 55 5.70 7.54 23.92
CA CYS A 55 6.00 7.48 22.48
C CYS A 55 5.46 8.72 21.77
N ASN A 56 6.37 9.50 21.18
CA ASN A 56 6.02 10.74 20.45
C ASN A 56 5.70 10.48 18.96
N ILE A 57 5.64 9.23 18.53
CA ILE A 57 5.31 8.87 17.16
C ILE A 57 3.78 8.80 17.05
N PRO A 58 3.13 9.74 16.33
CA PRO A 58 1.67 9.72 16.21
C PRO A 58 1.21 8.48 15.44
N LEU A 59 -0.08 8.17 15.55
CA LEU A 59 -0.73 7.26 14.64
C LEU A 59 -0.78 7.92 13.24
N PRO A 60 -0.61 7.13 12.15
CA PRO A 60 -0.89 7.66 10.83
C PRO A 60 -2.37 8.03 10.74
N ASP A 61 -2.67 9.06 9.95
CA ASP A 61 -4.04 9.40 9.59
C ASP A 61 -4.67 8.21 8.84
N PRO A 62 -5.79 7.65 9.33
CA PRO A 62 -6.46 6.54 8.64
C PRO A 62 -6.93 6.91 7.23
N ASP A 63 -7.17 8.20 6.97
CA ASP A 63 -7.73 8.70 5.73
C ASP A 63 -6.67 9.28 4.79
N ILE A 64 -5.37 9.09 5.09
CA ILE A 64 -4.25 9.67 4.32
C ILE A 64 -4.23 9.26 2.84
N TYR A 65 -4.86 8.15 2.49
CA TYR A 65 -4.99 7.63 1.12
C TYR A 65 -6.42 7.71 0.58
N ILE A 66 -7.36 8.28 1.35
CA ILE A 66 -8.71 8.53 0.87
C ILE A 66 -8.69 9.87 0.15
N ASP A 67 -8.95 9.83 -1.15
CA ASP A 67 -9.08 11.05 -1.93
C ASP A 67 -10.23 11.90 -1.38
N LYS A 68 -9.98 13.20 -1.22
CA LYS A 68 -11.03 14.15 -0.84
C LYS A 68 -11.90 14.39 -2.07
N ILE A 69 -13.12 13.87 -2.01
CA ILE A 69 -14.12 14.10 -3.05
C ILE A 69 -14.66 15.53 -2.87
N ASP A 70 -14.49 16.34 -3.90
CA ASP A 70 -15.21 17.60 -4.03
C ASP A 70 -16.63 17.33 -4.55
N TRP A 71 -17.58 17.29 -3.63
CA TRP A 71 -19.00 17.06 -3.93
C TRP A 71 -19.64 18.18 -4.75
N ASP A 72 -19.03 19.37 -4.76
CA ASP A 72 -19.49 20.53 -5.53
C ASP A 72 -18.73 20.68 -6.86
N SER A 73 -17.92 19.68 -7.24
CA SER A 73 -17.17 19.71 -8.49
C SER A 73 -18.10 19.75 -9.70
N LYS A 74 -17.81 20.65 -10.64
CA LYS A 74 -18.50 20.68 -11.92
C LYS A 74 -18.05 19.48 -12.73
N ILE A 75 -18.98 18.57 -13.01
CA ILE A 75 -18.75 17.43 -13.89
C ILE A 75 -18.43 17.97 -15.29
N ASP A 76 -17.29 17.56 -15.84
CA ASP A 76 -16.96 17.83 -17.24
C ASP A 76 -17.96 17.07 -18.14
N PRO A 77 -18.76 17.77 -18.98
CA PRO A 77 -19.72 17.12 -19.87
C PRO A 77 -19.08 16.08 -20.81
N GLN A 78 -17.77 16.19 -21.10
CA GLN A 78 -17.07 15.21 -21.93
C GLN A 78 -16.87 13.87 -21.22
N LEU A 79 -16.76 13.84 -19.89
CA LEU A 79 -16.64 12.59 -19.12
C LEU A 79 -17.92 11.74 -19.13
N LEU A 80 -19.08 12.36 -19.40
CA LEU A 80 -20.37 11.65 -19.50
C LEU A 80 -20.52 10.89 -20.82
N LEU A 81 -19.89 11.37 -21.89
CA LEU A 81 -19.95 10.74 -23.22
C LEU A 81 -19.30 9.34 -23.21
N ASP A 82 -18.22 9.18 -22.46
CA ASP A 82 -17.52 7.90 -22.34
C ASP A 82 -18.32 6.86 -21.53
N VAL A 83 -19.22 7.32 -20.64
CA VAL A 83 -20.10 6.44 -19.84
C VAL A 83 -21.27 5.94 -20.66
N GLU A 84 -21.86 6.78 -21.50
CA GLU A 84 -23.01 6.42 -22.34
C GLU A 84 -22.64 5.38 -23.41
N VAL A 85 -21.42 5.46 -23.97
CA VAL A 85 -20.93 4.49 -24.97
C VAL A 85 -20.69 3.08 -24.37
N ALA A 86 -20.49 2.96 -23.06
CA ALA A 86 -20.25 1.68 -22.40
C ALA A 86 -21.52 0.93 -21.96
N ILE A 87 -22.71 1.54 -22.14
CA ILE A 87 -24.01 1.01 -21.71
C ILE A 87 -24.83 0.44 -22.89
N ASP A 88 -24.38 0.63 -24.14
CA ASP A 88 -24.92 0.01 -25.36
C ASP A 88 -24.17 -1.29 -25.75
#